data_AF-A0A3B0M438-F1
#
_entry.id   AF-A0A3B0M438-F1
#
_cell.length_a   1.000
_cell.length_b   1.000
_cell.length_c   1.000
_cell.angle_alpha   90.00
_cell.angle_beta   90.00
_cell.angle_gamma   90.00
#
_symmetry.space_group_name_H-M   'P 1'
#
loop_
_entity.id
_entity.type
_entity.pdbx_description
1 polymer ?
#
loop_
_entity_poly.entity_id
_entity_poly.type
_entity_poly.pdbx_seq_one_letter_code
_entity_poly.pdbx_strand_id
1 'polypeptide(L)'
;MDLLSQIEVSILKRTASSDLYQLFRNCSLAVLNSGSKTDNSKESIAKYPNFDINVLQRERGVKLELINPPEKAFVDGRIIRSIQAN
;
A
#
# COMPACT_ATOMS: atom_id res chain seq x y z
N MET A 1 -10.98 3.31 13.05
CA MET A 1 -10.68 2.41 11.92
C MET A 1 -12.01 2.06 11.32
N ASP A 2 -12.34 2.72 10.22
CA ASP A 2 -13.68 2.78 9.66
C ASP A 2 -14.05 1.46 8.97
N LEU A 3 -15.32 1.09 9.10
CA LEU A 3 -15.85 -0.14 8.54
C LEU A 3 -16.10 0.07 7.04
N LEU A 4 -15.21 -0.42 6.19
CA LEU A 4 -15.45 -0.40 4.74
C LEU A 4 -16.57 -1.39 4.38
N SER A 5 -17.51 -0.92 3.57
CA SER A 5 -18.58 -1.74 2.99
C SER A 5 -18.02 -2.74 1.98
N GLN A 6 -18.79 -3.80 1.69
CA GLN A 6 -18.43 -4.80 0.68
C GLN A 6 -18.24 -4.18 -0.71
N ILE A 7 -18.98 -3.11 -1.02
CA ILE A 7 -18.91 -2.42 -2.30
C ILE A 7 -17.56 -1.71 -2.43
N GLU A 8 -17.13 -0.95 -1.43
CA GLU A 8 -15.85 -0.23 -1.43
C GLU A 8 -14.65 -1.19 -1.55
N VAL A 9 -14.68 -2.30 -0.82
CA VAL A 9 -13.64 -3.35 -0.93
C VAL A 9 -13.66 -3.98 -2.33
N SER A 10 -14.84 -4.24 -2.89
CA SER A 10 -14.96 -4.79 -4.24
C SER A 10 -14.40 -3.85 -5.30
N ILE A 11 -14.62 -2.53 -5.17
CA ILE A 11 -14.10 -1.52 -6.09
C ILE A 11 -12.57 -1.52 -6.05
N LEU A 12 -11.98 -1.60 -4.85
CA LEU A 12 -10.52 -1.71 -4.67
C LEU A 12 -9.94 -3.02 -5.23
N LYS A 13 -10.68 -4.13 -5.14
CA LYS A 13 -10.23 -5.45 -5.62
C LYS A 13 -10.41 -5.68 -7.12
N ARG A 14 -11.46 -5.13 -7.74
CA ARG A 14 -11.94 -5.64 -9.04
C ARG A 14 -11.03 -5.35 -10.22
N THR A 15 -10.03 -4.50 -10.04
CA THR A 15 -9.21 -4.02 -11.15
C THR A 15 -7.84 -3.64 -10.61
N ALA A 16 -6.94 -4.63 -10.47
CA ALA A 16 -5.50 -4.39 -10.35
C ALA A 16 -4.94 -3.52 -11.51
N SER A 17 -5.75 -3.32 -12.56
CA SER A 17 -5.51 -2.48 -13.72
C SER A 17 -6.36 -1.19 -13.78
N SER A 18 -7.13 -0.84 -12.74
CA SER A 18 -7.87 0.44 -12.75
C SER A 18 -7.00 1.60 -12.32
N ASP A 19 -7.35 2.79 -12.79
CA ASP A 19 -6.72 4.04 -12.37
C ASP A 19 -6.78 4.23 -10.85
N LEU A 20 -7.89 3.81 -10.21
CA LEU A 20 -8.03 3.89 -8.76
C LEU A 20 -7.05 2.96 -8.04
N TYR A 21 -6.89 1.73 -8.53
CA TYR A 21 -5.91 0.81 -7.98
C TYR A 21 -4.48 1.31 -8.18
N GLN A 22 -4.15 1.80 -9.37
CA GLN A 22 -2.83 2.36 -9.65
C GLN A 22 -2.53 3.56 -8.75
N LEU A 23 -3.51 4.44 -8.54
CA LEU A 23 -3.38 5.55 -7.60
C LEU A 23 -3.16 5.04 -6.16
N PHE A 24 -4.00 4.11 -5.69
CA PHE A 24 -3.88 3.53 -4.35
C PHE A 24 -2.52 2.84 -4.12
N ARG A 25 -2.07 2.05 -5.10
CA ARG A 25 -0.76 1.40 -5.12
C ARG A 25 0.37 2.42 -5.03
N ASN A 26 0.35 3.45 -5.88
CA ASN A 26 1.39 4.46 -5.93
C ASN A 26 1.45 5.31 -4.66
N CYS A 27 0.30 5.70 -4.11
CA CYS A 27 0.23 6.41 -2.82
C CYS A 27 0.77 5.54 -1.68
N SER A 28 0.35 4.27 -1.60
CA SER A 28 0.84 3.33 -0.59
C SER A 28 2.36 3.14 -0.69
N LEU A 29 2.89 3.01 -1.91
CA LEU A 29 4.33 2.90 -2.14
C LEU A 29 5.08 4.16 -1.70
N ALA A 30 4.51 5.35 -1.90
CA ALA A 30 5.10 6.61 -1.45
C ALA A 30 5.15 6.69 0.08
N VAL A 31 4.09 6.28 0.77
CA VAL A 31 4.04 6.21 2.25
C VAL A 31 5.06 5.21 2.80
N LEU A 32 5.14 4.01 2.23
CA LEU A 32 6.17 3.02 2.58
C LEU A 32 7.59 3.52 2.28
N ASN A 33 7.72 4.42 1.30
CA ASN A 33 8.98 5.04 0.97
C ASN A 33 9.30 6.32 1.77
N SER A 34 8.40 6.78 2.64
CA SER A 34 8.61 7.98 3.45
C SER A 34 9.93 7.91 4.22
N GLY A 35 10.70 9.01 4.19
CA GLY A 35 12.05 9.06 4.75
C GLY A 35 13.19 8.65 3.81
N SER A 36 12.95 8.25 2.55
CA SER A 36 14.05 8.22 1.57
C SER A 36 14.50 9.63 1.18
N LYS A 37 15.81 9.80 1.03
CA LYS A 37 16.45 11.01 0.47
C LYS A 37 16.21 11.21 -1.05
N THR A 38 15.25 10.49 -1.63
CA THR A 38 14.97 10.53 -3.06
C THR A 38 13.83 11.52 -3.30
N ASP A 39 14.15 12.67 -3.89
CA ASP A 39 13.21 13.76 -4.17
C ASP A 39 12.39 13.52 -5.46
N ASN A 40 12.70 12.46 -6.21
CA ASN A 40 11.99 12.10 -7.44
C ASN A 40 10.99 10.97 -7.19
N SER A 41 9.70 11.31 -7.15
CA SER A 41 8.60 10.36 -6.98
C SER A 41 8.54 9.30 -8.09
N LYS A 42 8.90 9.65 -9.34
CA LYS A 42 8.90 8.72 -10.47
C LYS A 42 9.97 7.64 -10.34
N GLU A 43 11.16 8.01 -9.87
CA GLU A 43 12.25 7.06 -9.63
C GLU A 43 11.90 6.08 -8.52
N SER A 44 11.24 6.56 -7.47
CA SER A 44 10.79 5.72 -6.36
C SER A 44 9.79 4.65 -6.83
N ILE A 45 8.83 5.02 -7.68
CA ILE A 45 7.87 4.07 -8.27
C ILE A 45 8.58 3.07 -9.19
N ALA A 46 9.47 3.55 -10.06
CA ALA A 46 10.22 2.72 -11.00
C ALA A 46 11.14 1.71 -10.31
N LYS A 47 11.62 2.03 -9.09
CA LYS A 47 12.48 1.14 -8.29
C LYS A 47 11.75 -0.09 -7.74
N TYR A 48 10.43 -0.04 -7.64
CA TYR A 48 9.60 -1.13 -7.11
C TYR A 48 8.55 -1.58 -8.14
N PRO A 49 8.96 -2.14 -9.28
CA PRO A 49 8.02 -2.61 -10.31
C PRO A 49 7.19 -3.80 -9.82
N ASN A 50 7.75 -4.61 -8.93
CA ASN A 50 7.11 -5.82 -8.39
C ASN A 50 6.32 -5.56 -7.09
N PHE A 51 6.27 -4.33 -6.61
CA PHE A 51 5.45 -3.98 -5.44
C PHE A 51 3.97 -4.10 -5.78
N ASP A 52 3.18 -4.65 -4.87
CA ASP A 52 1.73 -4.69 -5.00
C ASP A 52 1.04 -4.62 -3.64
N ILE A 53 -0.24 -4.24 -3.63
CA ILE A 53 -1.02 -4.10 -2.40
C ILE A 53 -2.45 -4.60 -2.56
N ASN A 54 -2.83 -5.53 -1.68
CA ASN A 54 -4.17 -6.11 -1.65
C ASN A 54 -4.95 -5.63 -0.43
N VAL A 55 -6.23 -5.34 -0.66
CA VAL A 55 -7.19 -5.02 0.41
C VAL A 55 -7.97 -6.28 0.76
N LEU A 56 -7.70 -6.85 1.93
CA LEU A 56 -8.29 -8.09 2.42
C LEU A 56 -9.37 -7.78 3.46
N GLN A 57 -10.62 -8.13 3.15
CA GLN A 57 -11.70 -8.09 4.13
C GLN A 57 -11.57 -9.25 5.13
N ARG A 58 -11.85 -8.96 6.40
CA ARG A 58 -11.90 -9.91 7.51
C ARG A 58 -13.13 -9.63 8.36
N GLU A 59 -13.50 -10.55 9.24
CA GLU A 59 -14.67 -10.42 10.13
C GLU A 59 -14.65 -9.14 10.98
N ARG A 60 -13.45 -8.63 11.30
CA ARG A 60 -13.24 -7.40 12.07
C ARG A 60 -12.55 -6.32 11.25
N GLY A 61 -13.12 -5.98 10.10
CA GLY A 61 -12.68 -4.86 9.27
C GLY A 61 -11.75 -5.27 8.13
N VAL A 62 -10.76 -4.42 7.85
CA VAL A 62 -9.92 -4.50 6.64
C VAL A 62 -8.47 -4.71 7.04
N LYS A 63 -7.79 -5.57 6.30
CA LYS A 63 -6.33 -5.77 6.37
C LYS A 63 -5.72 -5.41 5.03
N LEU A 64 -4.53 -4.85 5.07
CA LEU A 64 -3.71 -4.65 3.88
C LEU A 64 -2.67 -5.77 3.83
N GLU A 65 -2.54 -6.38 2.66
CA GLU A 65 -1.46 -7.31 2.34
C GLU A 65 -0.51 -6.59 1.38
N LEU A 66 0.78 -6.57 1.75
CA LEU A 66 1.83 -5.93 0.97
C LEU A 66 2.67 -7.02 0.30
N ILE A 67 2.84 -6.91 -1.01
CA ILE A 67 3.61 -7.85 -1.84
C ILE A 67 4.88 -7.12 -2.28
N ASN A 68 6.05 -7.70 -1.99
CA ASN A 68 7.36 -7.09 -2.25
C ASN A 68 7.50 -5.62 -1.79
N PRO A 69 7.12 -5.27 -0.55
CA PRO A 69 7.23 -3.90 -0.07
C PRO A 69 8.69 -3.47 0.11
N PRO A 70 8.97 -2.16 0.11
CA PRO A 70 10.29 -1.63 0.47
C PRO A 70 10.73 -2.12 1.87
N GLU A 71 11.88 -2.78 1.96
CA GLU A 71 12.38 -3.33 3.24
C GLU A 71 12.58 -2.25 4.31
N LYS A 72 12.94 -1.03 3.91
CA LYS A 72 13.12 0.10 4.82
C LYS A 72 11.85 0.51 5.59
N ALA A 73 10.68 0.05 5.16
CA ALA A 73 9.42 0.26 5.88
C ALA A 73 9.28 -0.67 7.10
N PHE A 74 10.22 -1.60 7.30
CA PHE A 74 10.22 -2.60 8.36
C PHE A 74 11.44 -2.49 9.27
N VAL A 75 11.25 -2.81 10.54
CA VAL A 75 12.30 -3.04 11.54
C VAL A 75 12.00 -4.39 12.19
N ASP A 76 12.98 -5.31 12.18
CA ASP A 76 12.82 -6.69 12.68
C ASP A 76 11.60 -7.42 12.12
N GLY A 77 11.34 -7.22 10.82
CA GLY A 77 10.19 -7.82 10.11
C GLY A 77 8.83 -7.22 10.49
N ARG A 78 8.79 -6.14 11.26
CA ARG A 78 7.56 -5.43 11.64
C ARG A 78 7.51 -4.06 10.97
N ILE A 79 6.36 -3.71 10.41
CA ILE A 79 6.17 -2.40 9.80
C ILE A 79 6.32 -1.30 10.86
N ILE A 80 6.97 -0.20 10.49
CA ILE A 80 7.12 0.97 11.37
C ILE A 80 5.72 1.55 11.63
N ARG A 81 5.37 1.76 12.91
CA ARG A 81 4.02 2.20 13.32
C ARG A 81 3.57 3.51 12.70
N SER A 82 4.47 4.48 12.50
CA SER A 82 4.14 5.75 11.84
C SER A 82 3.76 5.56 10.37
N ILE A 83 4.36 4.58 9.68
CA ILE A 83 4.02 4.24 8.30
C ILE A 83 2.67 3.53 8.23
N GLN A 84 2.36 2.68 9.22
CA GLN A 84 1.08 1.96 9.28
C GLN A 84 -0.14 2.88 9.49
N ALA A 85 0.06 4.05 10.12
CA ALA A 85 -1.03 4.95 10.49
C ALA A 85 -1.31 6.07 9.46
N ASN A 86 -0.45 6.24 8.44
CA ASN A 86 -0.64 7.19 7.33
C ASN A 86 -1.45 6.56 6.20
#